data_AF-A0A066W3C1-F1
#
_entry.id   AF-A0A066W3C1-F1
#
_cell.length_a   1.000
_cell.length_b   1.000
_cell.length_c   1.000
_cell.angle_alpha   90.00
_cell.angle_beta   90.00
_cell.angle_gamma   90.00
#
_symmetry.space_group_name_H-M   'P 1'
#
loop_
_entity.id
_entity.type
_entity.pdbx_description
1 polymer ?
#
loop_
_entity_poly.entity_id
_entity_poly.type
_entity_poly.pdbx_seq_one_letter_code
_entity_poly.pdbx_strand_id
1 'polypeptide(L)'
;MGTSFTPTAGIHVPLPGRHRVTTTLWEDESTLCFQVDAKGVCVARRHDNNMVNGTKLLNVCGMSRGKRDGILKNEKERIVVKVGAMHLKGVWIEFGRAKQLAEQNHIAELLYPLFEPNIQQFL
;
A
#
# COMPACT_ATOMS: atom_id res chain seq x y z
N MET A 1 -29.71 10.71 34.77
CA MET A 1 -28.26 10.96 34.60
C MET A 1 -27.56 9.60 34.68
N GLY A 2 -26.79 9.09 33.75
CA GLY A 2 -26.59 9.34 32.32
C GLY A 2 -26.02 8.02 31.80
N THR A 3 -26.51 7.52 30.67
CA THR A 3 -25.93 6.32 30.03
C THR A 3 -24.97 6.79 28.94
N SER A 4 -23.70 6.53 29.20
CA SER A 4 -22.56 6.82 28.34
C SER A 4 -22.72 6.12 26.98
N PHE A 5 -22.77 6.91 25.91
CA PHE A 5 -22.59 6.40 24.56
C PHE A 5 -21.11 6.09 24.34
N THR A 6 -20.73 4.82 24.31
CA THR A 6 -19.46 4.39 23.73
C THR A 6 -19.57 4.50 22.21
N PRO A 7 -18.68 5.24 21.51
CA PRO A 7 -18.66 5.19 20.06
C PRO A 7 -18.08 3.85 19.65
N THR A 8 -18.94 2.93 19.19
CA THR A 8 -18.51 1.70 18.53
C THR A 8 -17.68 2.09 17.31
N ALA A 9 -16.38 1.81 17.35
CA ALA A 9 -15.51 1.89 16.18
C ALA A 9 -16.21 1.13 15.04
N GLY A 10 -16.61 1.86 14.00
CA GLY A 10 -17.42 1.32 12.92
C GLY A 10 -16.73 0.14 12.28
N ILE A 11 -17.30 -1.07 12.47
CA ILE A 11 -16.95 -2.23 11.66
C ILE A 11 -17.46 -1.92 10.25
N HIS A 12 -16.60 -1.38 9.39
CA HIS A 12 -16.92 -1.18 7.99
C HIS A 12 -16.93 -2.53 7.29
N VAL A 13 -18.11 -3.14 7.26
CA VAL A 13 -18.40 -4.36 6.49
C VAL A 13 -18.07 -4.06 5.03
N PRO A 14 -17.11 -4.77 4.39
CA PRO A 14 -16.75 -4.49 3.01
C PRO A 14 -17.93 -4.84 2.10
N LEU A 15 -18.49 -3.82 1.43
CA LEU A 15 -19.48 -4.03 0.36
C LEU A 15 -18.77 -4.70 -0.83
N PRO A 16 -19.31 -5.80 -1.38
CA PRO A 16 -18.74 -6.41 -2.57
C PRO A 16 -18.82 -5.44 -3.75
N GLY A 17 -17.67 -5.11 -4.34
CA GLY A 17 -17.56 -4.34 -5.59
C GLY A 17 -17.05 -2.91 -5.48
N ARG A 18 -16.80 -2.36 -4.28
CA ARG A 18 -16.16 -1.04 -4.14
C ARG A 18 -14.67 -1.22 -3.83
N HIS A 19 -13.82 -0.83 -4.78
CA HIS A 19 -12.38 -0.78 -4.58
C HIS A 19 -12.08 0.12 -3.37
N ARG A 20 -11.61 -0.48 -2.26
CA ARG A 20 -11.52 0.21 -0.98
C ARG A 20 -10.11 0.73 -0.77
N VAL A 21 -9.93 2.04 -0.91
CA VAL A 21 -8.71 2.73 -0.46
C VAL A 21 -8.90 3.11 0.99
N THR A 22 -7.88 2.85 1.81
CA THR A 22 -7.81 3.37 3.18
C THR A 22 -6.70 4.40 3.26
N THR A 23 -6.90 5.47 4.04
CA THR A 23 -5.86 6.48 4.29
C THR A 23 -5.40 6.41 5.73
N THR A 24 -4.08 6.37 5.94
CA THR A 24 -3.48 6.35 7.28
C THR A 24 -2.32 7.33 7.36
N LEU A 25 -2.16 8.01 8.49
CA LEU A 25 -0.97 8.81 8.77
C LEU A 25 0.23 7.88 9.04
N TRP A 26 1.32 8.11 8.32
CA TRP A 26 2.63 7.58 8.66
C TRP A 26 3.40 8.64 9.45
N GLU A 27 3.35 8.53 10.78
CA GLU A 27 3.89 9.53 11.70
C GLU A 27 5.41 9.73 11.55
N ASP A 28 6.18 8.63 11.49
CA ASP A 28 7.66 8.67 11.38
C ASP A 28 8.13 9.51 10.17
N GLU A 29 7.34 9.51 9.10
CA GLU A 29 7.66 10.15 7.83
C GLU A 29 6.81 11.41 7.57
N SER A 30 5.94 11.76 8.52
CA SER A 30 5.04 12.92 8.45
C SER A 30 4.25 13.02 7.13
N THR A 31 3.74 11.88 6.64
CA THR A 31 3.01 11.80 5.36
C THR A 31 1.81 10.87 5.47
N LEU A 32 0.79 11.08 4.63
CA LEU A 32 -0.31 10.14 4.48
C LEU A 32 0.10 8.99 3.56
N CYS A 33 -0.42 7.80 3.84
CA CYS A 33 -0.36 6.63 2.99
C CYS A 33 -1.75 6.22 2.54
N PHE A 34 -1.91 6.02 1.23
CA PHE A 34 -3.07 5.37 0.63
C PHE A 34 -2.80 3.88 0.53
N GLN A 35 -3.75 3.07 1.00
CA GLN A 35 -3.57 1.64 1.19
C GLN A 35 -4.65 0.86 0.45
N VAL A 36 -4.24 -0.21 -0.21
CA VAL A 36 -5.13 -1.19 -0.85
C VAL A 36 -4.73 -2.59 -0.37
N ASP A 37 -5.72 -3.35 0.09
CA ASP A 37 -5.55 -4.74 0.51
C ASP A 37 -5.81 -5.68 -0.66
N ALA A 38 -4.83 -6.53 -0.98
CA ALA A 38 -4.97 -7.56 -2.00
C ALA A 38 -4.32 -8.86 -1.55
N LYS A 39 -5.02 -9.99 -1.68
CA LYS A 39 -4.52 -11.33 -1.30
C LYS A 39 -3.93 -11.38 0.12
N GLY A 40 -4.55 -10.68 1.07
CA GLY A 40 -4.09 -10.61 2.47
C GLY A 40 -2.84 -9.75 2.69
N VAL A 41 -2.44 -8.93 1.71
CA VAL A 41 -1.31 -8.00 1.81
C VAL A 41 -1.78 -6.57 1.60
N CYS A 42 -1.47 -5.69 2.55
CA CYS A 42 -1.68 -4.25 2.43
C CYS A 42 -0.51 -3.63 1.64
N VAL A 43 -0.81 -3.02 0.49
CA VAL A 43 0.15 -2.25 -0.32
C VAL A 43 -0.13 -0.77 -0.16
N ALA A 44 0.92 0.02 0.12
CA ALA A 44 0.82 1.44 0.42
C ALA A 44 1.52 2.31 -0.63
N ARG A 45 0.92 3.46 -0.93
CA ARG A 45 1.49 4.58 -1.71
C ARG A 45 1.55 5.83 -0.83
N ARG A 46 2.69 6.51 -0.80
CA ARG A 46 2.83 7.77 -0.05
C ARG A 46 2.18 8.93 -0.82
N HIS A 47 1.62 9.89 -0.09
CA HIS A 47 1.00 11.08 -0.68
C HIS A 47 2.02 12.13 -1.15
N ASP A 48 3.10 12.33 -0.39
CA ASP A 48 4.12 13.36 -0.62
C ASP A 48 4.92 13.17 -1.91
N ASN A 49 5.30 11.94 -2.25
CA ASN A 49 6.18 11.65 -3.39
C ASN A 49 5.72 10.48 -4.27
N ASN A 50 4.52 9.94 -4.02
CA ASN A 50 3.94 8.82 -4.77
C ASN A 50 4.73 7.50 -4.74
N MET A 51 5.79 7.38 -3.93
CA MET A 51 6.50 6.10 -3.82
C MET A 51 5.57 5.02 -3.27
N VAL A 52 5.78 3.79 -3.76
CA VAL A 52 4.97 2.62 -3.42
C VAL A 52 5.84 1.59 -2.71
N ASN A 53 5.29 0.90 -1.72
CA ASN A 53 5.99 -0.19 -1.03
C ASN A 53 6.12 -1.41 -1.96
N GLY A 54 7.23 -1.48 -2.69
CA GLY A 54 7.55 -2.55 -3.64
C GLY A 54 7.69 -3.92 -2.98
N THR A 55 8.07 -3.98 -1.70
CA THR A 55 8.09 -5.25 -0.95
C THR A 55 6.71 -5.84 -0.79
N LYS A 56 5.71 -5.03 -0.41
CA LYS A 56 4.33 -5.50 -0.27
C LYS A 56 3.72 -5.85 -1.63
N LEU A 57 3.96 -5.01 -2.65
CA LEU A 57 3.53 -5.25 -4.03
C LEU A 57 3.99 -6.64 -4.52
N LEU A 58 5.28 -6.96 -4.41
CA LEU A 58 5.82 -8.23 -4.91
C LEU A 58 5.40 -9.44 -4.05
N ASN A 59 5.00 -9.22 -2.80
CA ASN A 59 4.36 -10.28 -1.99
C ASN A 59 2.96 -10.63 -2.52
N VAL A 60 2.20 -9.66 -3.05
CA VAL A 60 0.89 -9.92 -3.72
C VAL A 60 1.07 -10.83 -4.94
N CYS A 61 2.20 -10.73 -5.64
CA CYS A 61 2.57 -11.63 -6.73
C CYS A 61 2.82 -13.08 -6.28
N GLY A 62 2.99 -13.34 -4.98
CA GLY A 62 3.44 -14.64 -4.47
C GLY A 62 4.93 -14.91 -4.75
N MET A 63 5.72 -13.86 -4.95
CA MET A 63 7.13 -14.01 -5.33
C MET A 63 7.98 -14.53 -4.16
N SER A 64 8.95 -15.41 -4.46
CA SER A 64 9.89 -15.88 -3.44
C SER A 64 10.74 -14.73 -2.88
N ARG A 65 11.17 -14.86 -1.62
CA ARG A 65 12.01 -13.86 -0.94
C ARG A 65 13.24 -13.48 -1.76
N GLY A 66 14.01 -14.47 -2.23
CA GLY A 66 15.25 -14.22 -2.98
C GLY A 66 15.02 -13.47 -4.29
N LYS A 67 13.96 -13.83 -5.05
CA LYS A 67 13.62 -13.15 -6.30
C LYS A 67 13.16 -11.70 -6.04
N ARG A 68 12.29 -11.50 -5.04
CA ARG A 68 11.84 -10.17 -4.61
C ARG A 68 13.00 -9.28 -4.21
N ASP A 69 13.85 -9.77 -3.30
CA ASP A 69 15.00 -9.02 -2.79
C ASP A 69 15.99 -8.72 -3.94
N GLY A 70 16.13 -9.66 -4.89
CA GLY A 70 16.92 -9.50 -6.10
C GLY A 70 16.41 -8.42 -7.06
N ILE A 71 15.08 -8.24 -7.19
CA ILE A 71 14.49 -7.16 -7.97
C ILE A 71 14.70 -5.83 -7.24
N LEU A 72 14.27 -5.75 -5.98
CA LEU A 72 14.25 -4.49 -5.22
C LEU A 72 15.65 -3.91 -4.96
N LYS A 73 16.68 -4.75 -4.79
CA LYS A 73 18.07 -4.29 -4.63
C LYS A 73 18.62 -3.59 -5.88
N ASN A 74 18.05 -3.87 -7.05
CA ASN A 74 18.50 -3.34 -8.34
C ASN A 74 17.71 -2.10 -8.76
N GLU A 75 16.68 -1.71 -8.01
CA GLU A 75 15.92 -0.48 -8.30
C GLU A 75 16.77 0.75 -7.97
N LYS A 76 16.92 1.64 -8.96
CA LYS A 76 17.82 2.80 -8.90
C LYS A 76 17.45 3.75 -7.76
N GLU A 77 16.22 4.23 -7.79
CA GLU A 77 15.66 5.11 -6.76
C GLU A 77 14.82 4.27 -5.80
N ARG A 78 15.34 4.07 -4.59
CA ARG A 78 14.69 3.27 -3.55
C ARG A 78 14.99 3.77 -2.14
N ILE A 79 14.01 3.63 -1.25
CA ILE A 79 14.15 3.92 0.19
C ILE A 79 13.90 2.64 0.96
N VAL A 80 14.77 2.33 1.93
CA VAL A 80 14.66 1.12 2.76
C VAL A 80 14.18 1.48 4.16
N VAL A 81 12.98 1.03 4.51
CA VAL A 81 12.38 1.23 5.83
C VAL A 81 12.45 -0.08 6.63
N LYS A 82 13.29 -0.08 7.67
CA LYS A 82 13.60 -1.28 8.49
C LYS A 82 12.84 -1.31 9.82
N VAL A 83 12.46 -0.15 10.32
CA VAL A 83 11.79 0.05 11.62
C VAL A 83 10.40 0.68 11.41
N GLY A 84 9.60 0.80 12.46
CA GLY A 84 8.22 1.32 12.38
C GLY A 84 7.15 0.25 12.14
N ALA A 85 5.97 0.67 11.69
CA ALA A 85 4.81 -0.22 11.52
C ALA A 85 5.07 -1.34 10.50
N MET A 86 4.70 -2.58 10.83
CA MET A 86 4.99 -3.78 10.03
C MET A 86 4.49 -3.73 8.58
N HIS A 87 3.36 -3.06 8.35
CA HIS A 87 2.77 -2.91 7.02
C HIS A 87 3.48 -1.82 6.18
N LEU A 88 4.26 -0.94 6.80
CA LEU A 88 5.04 0.12 6.13
C LEU A 88 6.53 -0.23 5.96
N LYS A 89 7.04 -1.21 6.72
CA LYS A 89 8.39 -1.75 6.51
C LYS A 89 8.56 -2.33 5.10
N GLY A 90 9.74 -2.15 4.53
CA GLY A 90 10.11 -2.68 3.22
C GLY A 90 10.93 -1.69 2.39
N VAL A 91 11.15 -2.06 1.14
CA VAL A 91 11.74 -1.19 0.12
C VAL A 91 10.62 -0.45 -0.61
N TRP A 92 10.69 0.87 -0.57
CA TRP A 92 9.83 1.80 -1.29
C TRP A 92 10.52 2.18 -2.59
N ILE A 93 9.76 2.18 -3.69
CA ILE A 93 10.25 2.43 -5.06
C ILE A 93 9.36 3.46 -5.74
N GLU A 94 9.87 4.09 -6.79
CA GLU A 94 9.13 5.09 -7.56
C GLU A 94 7.81 4.55 -8.15
N PHE A 95 6.83 5.43 -8.24
CA PHE A 95 5.48 5.13 -8.73
C PHE A 95 5.47 4.40 -10.07
N GLY A 96 6.16 4.96 -11.08
CA GLY A 96 6.16 4.40 -12.43
C GLY A 96 6.74 2.99 -12.47
N ARG A 97 7.78 2.76 -11.66
CA ARG A 97 8.41 1.44 -11.56
C ARG A 97 7.53 0.43 -10.84
N ALA A 98 6.87 0.83 -9.76
CA ALA A 98 5.90 -0.01 -9.06
C ALA A 98 4.74 -0.41 -9.98
N LYS A 99 4.20 0.54 -10.75
CA LYS A 99 3.14 0.28 -11.73
C LYS A 99 3.59 -0.73 -12.78
N GLN A 100 4.78 -0.54 -13.36
CA GLN A 100 5.36 -1.48 -14.32
C GLN A 100 5.48 -2.91 -13.74
N LEU A 101 5.97 -3.04 -12.50
CA LEU A 101 6.05 -4.35 -11.83
C LEU A 101 4.67 -4.97 -11.61
N ALA A 102 3.67 -4.18 -11.23
CA ALA A 102 2.30 -4.66 -11.06
C ALA A 102 1.68 -5.15 -12.38
N GLU A 103 1.89 -4.43 -13.48
CA GLU A 103 1.43 -4.80 -14.82
C GLU A 103 2.12 -6.08 -15.32
N GLN A 104 3.45 -6.16 -15.21
CA GLN A 104 4.24 -7.33 -15.61
C GLN A 104 3.89 -8.61 -14.84
N ASN A 105 3.35 -8.48 -13.63
CA ASN A 105 2.92 -9.61 -12.80
C ASN A 105 1.38 -9.76 -12.76
N HIS A 106 0.64 -9.08 -13.64
CA HIS A 106 -0.83 -9.17 -13.79
C HIS A 106 -1.59 -8.92 -12.48
N ILE A 107 -1.15 -7.90 -11.75
CA ILE A 107 -1.58 -7.59 -10.39
C ILE A 107 -2.14 -6.17 -10.26
N ALA A 108 -2.00 -5.33 -11.30
CA ALA A 108 -2.45 -3.94 -11.30
C ALA A 108 -3.94 -3.79 -10.95
N GLU A 109 -4.81 -4.59 -11.57
CA GLU A 109 -6.26 -4.59 -11.30
C GLU A 109 -6.61 -4.97 -9.86
N LEU A 110 -5.87 -5.92 -9.28
CA LEU A 110 -6.07 -6.32 -7.87
C LEU A 110 -5.69 -5.21 -6.90
N LEU A 111 -4.83 -4.29 -7.33
CA LEU A 111 -4.36 -3.15 -6.56
C LEU A 111 -5.09 -1.86 -6.95
N TYR A 112 -6.07 -1.90 -7.85
CA TYR A 112 -6.83 -0.70 -8.17
C TYR A 112 -7.53 -0.15 -6.91
N PRO A 113 -7.48 1.17 -6.65
CA PRO A 113 -6.99 2.26 -7.51
C PRO A 113 -5.58 2.78 -7.17
N LEU A 114 -4.70 1.97 -6.57
CA LEU A 114 -3.39 2.41 -6.06
C LEU A 114 -2.54 3.15 -7.11
N PHE A 115 -2.66 2.73 -8.37
CA PHE A 115 -1.92 3.27 -9.52
C PHE A 115 -2.70 4.32 -10.34
N GLU A 116 -3.82 4.81 -9.84
CA GLU A 116 -4.51 5.94 -10.45
C GLU A 116 -3.73 7.23 -10.19
N PRO A 117 -3.51 8.10 -11.20
CA PRO A 117 -2.77 9.34 -11.00
C PRO A 117 -3.34 10.18 -9.86
N ASN A 118 -4.68 10.32 -9.83
CA ASN A 118 -5.43 11.00 -8.78
C ASN A 118 -6.16 9.98 -7.90
N ILE A 119 -5.44 9.33 -6.99
CA ILE A 119 -6.02 8.33 -6.06
C ILE A 119 -6.99 8.95 -5.05
N GLN A 120 -6.92 10.26 -4.81
CA GLN A 120 -7.77 10.94 -3.82
C GLN A 120 -9.25 10.93 -4.21
N GLN A 121 -9.58 10.72 -5.48
CA GLN A 121 -10.97 10.61 -5.95
C GLN A 121 -11.70 9.34 -5.43
N PHE A 122 -10.97 8.42 -4.79
CA PHE A 122 -11.51 7.16 -4.26
C PHE A 122 -11.61 7.12 -2.72
N LEU A 123 -11.36 8.25 -2.06
CA LEU A 123 -11.40 8.38 -0.61
C LEU A 123 -12.80 8.75 -0.10
#